data_AF-A0A6M3L1G4-F1
#
_entry.id   AF-A0A6M3L1G4-F1
#
_cell.length_a   1.000
_cell.length_b   1.000
_cell.length_c   1.000
_cell.angle_alpha   90.00
_cell.angle_beta   90.00
_cell.angle_gamma   90.00
#
_symmetry.space_group_name_H-M   'P 1'
#
loop_
_entity.id
_entity.type
_entity.pdbx_description
1 polymer ?
#
loop_
_entity_poly.entity_id
_entity_poly.type
_entity_poly.pdbx_seq_one_letter_code
_entity_poly.pdbx_strand_id
1 'polypeptide(L)'
;MSNKKISKIIGIVGTRRRNSNKDYKIIKAKFLELYRDGDFICSGLCPKGGDRFAFLLAKLYIQPDRRLWFPPEWEKYGKTAGFIRNTKIARVSEYLIACVAKDRKRRNRRYNK
;
A
#
# COMPACT_ATOMS: atom_id res chain seq x y z
N MET A 1 25.59 0.75 -23.47
CA MET A 1 25.30 0.82 -22.02
C MET A 1 23.80 0.71 -21.84
N SER A 2 23.31 -0.41 -21.29
CA SER A 2 21.90 -0.55 -20.95
C SER A 2 21.57 0.43 -19.82
N ASN A 3 20.62 1.35 -20.05
CA ASN A 3 20.08 2.20 -19.01
C ASN A 3 19.49 1.31 -17.91
N LYS A 4 20.23 1.14 -16.81
CA LYS A 4 19.79 0.32 -15.67
C LYS A 4 18.59 1.02 -15.06
N LYS A 5 17.40 0.57 -15.44
CA LYS A 5 16.15 1.13 -14.95
C LYS A 5 16.12 0.99 -13.43
N ILE A 6 16.03 2.12 -12.75
CA ILE A 6 15.94 2.16 -11.28
C ILE A 6 14.64 1.46 -10.88
N SER A 7 14.76 0.48 -9.98
CA SER A 7 13.61 -0.20 -9.41
C SER A 7 12.83 0.76 -8.51
N LYS A 8 11.51 0.78 -8.65
CA LYS A 8 10.65 1.67 -7.87
C LYS A 8 9.90 0.93 -6.77
N ILE A 9 9.39 1.69 -5.80
CA ILE A 9 8.56 1.17 -4.70
C ILE A 9 7.10 1.54 -4.95
N ILE A 10 6.24 0.53 -5.09
CA ILE A 10 4.79 0.69 -5.23
C ILE A 10 4.12 0.40 -3.89
N GLY A 11 3.61 1.44 -3.24
CA GLY A 11 2.84 1.33 -2.02
C GLY A 11 1.37 1.05 -2.29
N ILE A 12 0.77 0.15 -1.52
CA ILE A 12 -0.66 -0.08 -1.54
C ILE A 12 -1.22 0.11 -0.13
N VAL A 13 -2.19 1.01 -0.01
CA VAL A 13 -2.93 1.29 1.23
C VAL A 13 -4.43 1.24 0.97
N GLY A 14 -5.24 1.03 2.00
CA GLY A 14 -6.68 1.08 1.81
C GLY A 14 -7.53 1.01 3.05
N THR A 15 -8.84 1.19 2.86
CA THR A 15 -9.83 0.88 3.89
C THR A 15 -10.05 -0.62 4.00
N ARG A 16 -10.35 -1.10 5.21
CA ARG A 16 -10.77 -2.50 5.44
C ARG A 16 -12.16 -2.81 4.87
N ARG A 17 -12.97 -1.77 4.56
CA ARG A 17 -14.34 -1.91 4.07
C ARG A 17 -14.42 -2.30 2.58
N ARG A 18 -13.40 -1.98 1.80
CA ARG A 18 -13.29 -2.33 0.38
C ARG A 18 -12.42 -3.58 0.24
N ASN A 19 -13.03 -4.74 0.48
CA ASN A 19 -12.36 -6.04 0.59
C ASN A 19 -12.95 -7.10 -0.37
N SER A 20 -13.70 -6.68 -1.38
CA SER A 20 -14.32 -7.60 -2.34
C SER A 20 -13.35 -8.04 -3.44
N ASN A 21 -13.68 -9.12 -4.15
CA ASN A 21 -12.93 -9.53 -5.35
C ASN A 21 -12.95 -8.44 -6.45
N LYS A 22 -14.05 -7.67 -6.55
CA LYS A 22 -14.13 -6.53 -7.47
C LYS A 22 -13.09 -5.47 -7.13
N ASP A 23 -12.92 -5.16 -5.85
CA ASP A 23 -11.89 -4.21 -5.39
C ASP A 23 -10.48 -4.72 -5.70
N TYR A 24 -10.23 -6.02 -5.46
CA TYR A 24 -8.97 -6.66 -5.79
C TYR A 24 -8.63 -6.53 -7.27
N LYS A 25 -9.57 -6.83 -8.18
CA LYS A 25 -9.36 -6.73 -9.63
C LYS A 25 -8.96 -5.31 -10.07
N ILE A 26 -9.59 -4.28 -9.50
CA ILE A 26 -9.27 -2.88 -9.79
C ILE A 26 -7.85 -2.55 -9.33
N ILE A 27 -7.50 -2.93 -8.09
CA ILE A 27 -6.16 -2.69 -7.54
C ILE A 27 -5.10 -3.46 -8.32
N LYS A 28 -5.39 -4.72 -8.71
CA LYS A 28 -4.52 -5.53 -9.55
C LYS A 28 -4.27 -4.88 -10.90
N ALA A 29 -5.31 -4.40 -11.59
CA ALA A 29 -5.16 -3.73 -12.87
C ALA A 29 -4.22 -2.51 -12.75
N LYS A 30 -4.46 -1.63 -11.74
CA LYS A 30 -3.59 -0.48 -11.49
C LYS A 30 -2.17 -0.83 -11.08
N PHE A 31 -2.00 -1.92 -10.32
CA PHE A 31 -0.68 -2.43 -9.99
C PHE A 31 0.08 -2.87 -11.25
N LEU A 32 -0.55 -3.65 -12.14
CA LEU A 32 0.08 -4.18 -13.35
C LEU A 32 0.40 -3.09 -14.39
N GLU A 33 -0.36 -2.00 -14.43
CA GLU A 33 -0.01 -0.82 -15.25
C GLU A 33 1.37 -0.25 -14.85
N LEU A 34 1.64 -0.16 -13.54
CA LEU A 34 2.84 0.45 -12.99
C LEU A 34 4.02 -0.52 -12.87
N TYR A 35 3.74 -1.76 -12.47
CA TYR A 35 4.73 -2.76 -12.09
C TYR A 35 5.59 -3.21 -13.27
N ARG A 36 6.90 -3.35 -13.03
CA ARG A 36 7.87 -4.00 -13.89
C ARG A 36 8.72 -4.95 -13.06
N ASP A 37 9.26 -5.99 -13.68
CA ASP A 37 10.11 -6.94 -12.97
C ASP A 37 11.30 -6.24 -12.30
N GLY A 38 11.60 -6.65 -11.07
CA GLY A 38 12.53 -5.95 -10.18
C GLY A 38 11.93 -4.80 -9.36
N ASP A 39 10.68 -4.39 -9.55
CA ASP A 39 10.07 -3.39 -8.65
C ASP A 39 9.76 -3.96 -7.26
N PHE A 40 9.68 -3.07 -6.28
CA PHE A 40 9.31 -3.37 -4.90
C PHE A 40 7.82 -3.11 -4.66
N ILE A 41 7.25 -3.84 -3.70
CA ILE A 41 5.92 -3.56 -3.17
C ILE A 41 6.01 -3.24 -1.68
N CYS A 42 5.20 -2.29 -1.21
CA CYS A 42 5.09 -2.03 0.22
C CYS A 42 3.66 -1.85 0.72
N SER A 43 3.40 -2.29 1.95
CA SER A 43 2.06 -2.17 2.57
C SER A 43 2.06 -2.41 4.08
N GLY A 44 0.87 -2.32 4.68
CA GLY A 44 0.65 -2.36 6.11
C GLY A 44 0.30 -3.71 6.72
N LEU A 45 0.34 -4.81 5.95
CA LEU A 45 -0.01 -6.18 6.34
C LEU A 45 -1.38 -6.35 7.05
N CYS A 46 -2.36 -5.48 6.78
CA CYS A 46 -3.70 -5.72 7.31
C CYS A 46 -4.38 -6.89 6.56
N PRO A 47 -5.01 -7.85 7.26
CA PRO A 47 -5.65 -9.02 6.63
C PRO A 47 -6.92 -8.68 5.83
N LYS A 48 -7.31 -7.40 5.73
CA LYS A 48 -8.49 -6.93 4.99
C LYS A 48 -8.15 -5.69 4.16
N GLY A 49 -8.82 -5.55 3.02
CA GLY A 49 -8.78 -4.36 2.17
C GLY A 49 -7.49 -4.23 1.35
N GLY A 50 -7.08 -2.99 1.09
CA GLY A 50 -5.92 -2.68 0.25
C GLY A 50 -4.64 -3.42 0.66
N ASP A 51 -4.34 -3.49 1.96
CA ASP A 51 -3.13 -4.14 2.44
C ASP A 51 -3.14 -5.67 2.20
N ARG A 52 -4.32 -6.30 2.30
CA ARG A 52 -4.49 -7.72 1.96
C ARG A 52 -4.23 -7.94 0.47
N PHE A 53 -4.73 -7.05 -0.38
CA PHE A 53 -4.50 -7.15 -1.82
C PHE A 53 -3.03 -6.99 -2.18
N ALA A 54 -2.31 -6.09 -1.51
CA ALA A 54 -0.88 -5.95 -1.65
C ALA A 54 -0.14 -7.24 -1.34
N PHE A 55 -0.49 -7.90 -0.23
CA PHE A 55 0.09 -9.19 0.13
C PHE A 55 -0.17 -10.28 -0.93
N LEU A 56 -1.38 -10.36 -1.47
CA LEU A 56 -1.71 -11.31 -2.54
C LEU A 56 -0.93 -11.03 -3.83
N LEU A 57 -0.83 -9.77 -4.24
CA LEU A 57 -0.02 -9.37 -5.40
C LEU A 57 1.46 -9.67 -5.18
N ALA A 58 1.97 -9.42 -3.98
CA ALA A 58 3.35 -9.71 -3.62
C ALA A 58 3.68 -11.20 -3.78
N LYS A 59 2.77 -12.09 -3.35
CA LYS A 59 2.94 -13.55 -3.52
C LYS A 59 3.01 -13.98 -4.99
N LEU A 60 2.26 -13.31 -5.85
CA LEU A 60 2.13 -13.69 -7.26
C LEU A 60 3.23 -13.10 -8.16
N TYR A 61 3.68 -11.88 -7.86
CA TYR A 61 4.49 -11.10 -8.79
C TYR A 61 5.84 -10.64 -8.21
N ILE A 62 6.02 -10.64 -6.89
CA ILE A 62 7.17 -9.97 -6.26
C ILE A 62 8.05 -10.99 -5.54
N GLN A 63 9.36 -10.93 -5.77
CA GLN A 63 10.33 -11.74 -5.04
C GLN A 63 10.32 -11.41 -3.53
N PRO A 64 10.53 -12.37 -2.62
CA PRO A 64 10.41 -12.14 -1.17
C PRO A 64 11.25 -10.98 -0.62
N ASP A 65 12.47 -10.79 -1.12
CA ASP A 65 13.42 -9.73 -0.76
C ASP A 65 12.97 -8.33 -1.20
N ARG A 66 11.99 -8.25 -2.10
CA ARG A 66 11.43 -7.00 -2.63
C ARG A 66 10.09 -6.60 -2.01
N ARG A 67 9.76 -7.18 -0.85
CA ARG A 67 8.51 -6.95 -0.13
C ARG A 67 8.78 -6.18 1.16
N LEU A 68 8.32 -4.93 1.21
CA LEU A 68 8.53 -4.05 2.35
C LEU A 68 7.25 -3.95 3.19
N TRP A 69 7.30 -4.47 4.41
CA TRP A 69 6.13 -4.52 5.28
C TRP A 69 6.24 -3.56 6.45
N PHE A 70 5.19 -2.77 6.65
CA PHE A 70 5.06 -1.84 7.75
C PHE A 70 3.89 -2.28 8.64
N PRO A 71 4.04 -3.30 9.49
CA PRO A 71 2.98 -3.66 10.41
C PRO A 71 2.70 -2.49 11.38
N PRO A 72 1.43 -2.21 11.71
CA PRO A 72 1.09 -1.19 12.69
C PRO A 72 1.48 -1.61 14.12
N GLU A 73 2.18 -0.73 14.83
CA GLU A 73 2.52 -0.89 16.25
C GLU A 73 1.32 -0.50 17.15
N TRP A 74 0.28 -1.36 17.19
CA TRP A 74 -0.97 -1.06 17.89
C TRP A 74 -0.81 -0.87 19.40
N GLU A 75 0.03 -1.67 20.05
CA GLU A 75 0.26 -1.59 21.50
C GLU A 75 0.85 -0.23 21.90
N LYS A 76 1.73 0.33 21.07
CA LYS A 76 2.43 1.59 21.34
C LYS A 76 1.59 2.83 21.03
N TYR A 77 0.85 2.82 19.92
CA TYR A 77 0.18 4.04 19.42
C TYR A 77 -1.35 3.93 19.34
N GLY A 78 -1.93 2.77 19.67
CA GLY A 78 -3.36 2.54 19.55
C GLY A 78 -3.89 2.89 18.16
N LYS A 79 -5.03 3.58 18.09
CA LYS A 79 -5.70 3.94 16.83
C LYS A 79 -4.83 4.77 15.87
N THR A 80 -3.81 5.48 16.35
CA THR A 80 -2.94 6.29 15.48
C THR A 80 -1.88 5.45 14.75
N ALA A 81 -1.59 4.22 15.21
CA ALA A 81 -0.63 3.31 14.58
C ALA A 81 -0.90 3.11 13.08
N GLY A 82 -2.18 2.97 12.70
CA GLY A 82 -2.56 2.83 11.30
C GLY A 82 -2.23 4.06 10.44
N PHE A 83 -2.34 5.27 11.00
CA PHE A 83 -1.96 6.50 10.32
C PHE A 83 -0.45 6.65 10.22
N ILE A 84 0.28 6.43 11.32
CA ILE A 84 1.75 6.49 11.36
C ILE A 84 2.34 5.55 10.30
N ARG A 85 1.85 4.32 10.26
CA ARG A 85 2.19 3.33 9.24
C ARG A 85 1.88 3.80 7.83
N ASN A 86 0.68 4.34 7.58
CA ASN A 86 0.32 4.84 6.26
C ASN A 86 1.24 5.98 5.81
N THR A 87 1.67 6.83 6.75
CA THR A 87 2.67 7.87 6.49
C THR A 87 4.01 7.27 6.11
N LYS A 88 4.48 6.22 6.80
CA LYS A 88 5.72 5.50 6.43
C LYS A 88 5.61 4.94 5.01
N ILE A 89 4.52 4.22 4.70
CA ILE A 89 4.26 3.67 3.35
C ILE A 89 4.27 4.78 2.29
N ALA A 90 3.53 5.86 2.51
CA ALA A 90 3.46 6.96 1.54
C ALA A 90 4.82 7.64 1.32
N ARG A 91 5.65 7.78 2.36
CA ARG A 91 6.98 8.41 2.26
C ARG A 91 7.98 7.58 1.46
N VAL A 92 7.93 6.25 1.58
CA VAL A 92 8.89 5.37 0.87
C VAL A 92 8.42 4.99 -0.53
N SER A 93 7.16 5.25 -0.87
CA SER A 93 6.59 4.86 -2.15
C SER A 93 6.84 5.92 -3.20
N GLU A 94 7.26 5.50 -4.39
CA GLU A 94 7.26 6.36 -5.56
C GLU A 94 5.85 6.47 -6.14
N TYR A 95 5.11 5.36 -6.13
CA TYR A 95 3.70 5.32 -6.52
C TYR A 95 2.86 4.78 -5.37
N LEU A 96 1.73 5.45 -5.09
CA LEU A 96 0.81 5.04 -4.03
C LEU A 96 -0.57 4.71 -4.61
N ILE A 97 -0.98 3.45 -4.50
CA ILE A 97 -2.33 3.00 -4.86
C ILE A 97 -3.19 2.98 -3.60
N ALA A 98 -4.27 3.77 -3.60
CA ALA A 98 -5.18 3.87 -2.46
C ALA A 98 -6.55 3.22 -2.76
N CYS A 99 -6.89 2.15 -2.03
CA CYS A 99 -8.23 1.56 -2.05
C CYS A 99 -9.16 2.32 -1.09
N VAL A 100 -9.85 3.35 -1.60
CA VAL A 100 -10.65 4.27 -0.79
C VAL A 100 -12.14 3.88 -0.79
N ALA A 101 -12.76 3.96 0.38
CA ALA A 101 -14.21 3.80 0.52
C ALA A 101 -14.94 5.05 0.00
N LYS A 102 -16.09 4.89 -0.67
CA LYS A 102 -16.83 6.02 -1.25
C LYS A 102 -17.29 7.03 -0.21
N ASP A 103 -17.61 6.56 0.99
CA ASP A 103 -18.13 7.36 2.11
C ASP A 103 -17.02 7.98 2.98
N ARG A 104 -15.75 7.91 2.57
CA ARG A 104 -14.65 8.43 3.39
C ARG A 104 -14.71 9.97 3.42
N LYS A 105 -15.26 10.53 4.49
CA LYS A 105 -15.22 11.98 4.76
C LYS A 105 -13.76 12.42 4.98
N ARG A 106 -13.32 13.47 4.28
CA ARG A 106 -12.01 14.11 4.52
C ARG A 106 -12.00 14.62 5.97
N ARG A 107 -11.12 14.10 6.82
CA ARG A 107 -10.89 14.70 8.14
C ARG A 107 -9.99 15.92 7.92
N ASN A 108 -10.57 17.12 7.95
CA ASN A 108 -9.81 18.35 8.01
C ASN A 108 -9.15 18.44 9.40
N ARG A 109 -7.93 17.94 9.53
CA ARG A 109 -7.08 18.29 10.65
C ARG A 109 -6.28 19.51 10.23
N ARG A 110 -6.58 20.66 10.85
CA ARG A 110 -5.68 21.82 10.83
C ARG A 110 -4.39 21.36 11.50
N TYR A 111 -3.29 21.30 10.76
CA TYR A 111 -1.97 21.24 11.38
C TYR A 111 -1.69 22.65 11.85
N ASN A 112 -1.70 22.88 13.17
CA ASN A 112 -1.11 24.08 13.72
C ASN A 112 0.39 23.97 13.42
N LYS A 113 0.88 24.92 12.61
CA LYS A 113 2.31 25.11 12.33
C LYS A 113 2.99 25.64 13.58
#